data_AF-A0A6G4A2T1-F1
#
_entry.id   AF-A0A6G4A2T1-F1
#
_cell.length_a   1.000
_cell.length_b   1.000
_cell.length_c   1.000
_cell.angle_alpha   90.00
_cell.angle_beta   90.00
_cell.angle_gamma   90.00
#
_symmetry.space_group_name_H-M   'P 1'
#
loop_
_entity.id
_entity.type
_entity.pdbx_description
1 polymer ?
#
loop_
_entity_poly.entity_id
_entity_poly.type
_entity_poly.pdbx_seq_one_letter_code
_entity_poly.pdbx_strand_id
1 'polypeptide(L)'
;MKVASFLQKNSFVLGLLLAFVVSDLLVSWWNPMASSRRFYKNDFTKTLYHHSWSQSGPVFFGNSSVTGAYIEEKSAAHLVEMGLSYGKLTDLQDILKHNLYQVQKELVIGIDVHTMLDSLETDPTYQWFKPVYQPYVYTYRDYFRDSGEEFAKNLLKGSLAYEPRWIDKELYPGRKDNTFLKSKWDDYDKRFGSMTLKDFKANLTALNWIINYADEHQLSLRVIWMPWNKDYADPPYVTSLKQEVNRQLEAANVPTLDLMHTYDPRYFHDLVHLNREEGAPLFTKEVDAWLKSLEKPSRS
;
A
#
# COMPACT_ATOMS: atom_id res chain seq x y z
N MET A 1 0.29 53.08 -10.99
CA MET A 1 -1.13 53.47 -11.19
C MET A 1 -2.02 52.39 -11.82
N LYS A 2 -1.64 51.75 -12.94
CA LYS A 2 -2.50 50.72 -13.59
C LYS A 2 -2.75 49.46 -12.75
N VAL A 3 -1.75 48.99 -12.00
CA VAL A 3 -1.89 47.81 -11.13
C VAL A 3 -2.81 48.10 -9.94
N ALA A 4 -2.63 49.25 -9.26
CA ALA A 4 -3.47 49.64 -8.13
C ALA A 4 -4.94 49.79 -8.53
N SER A 5 -5.22 50.43 -9.68
CA SER A 5 -6.61 50.56 -10.15
C SER A 5 -7.21 49.23 -10.63
N PHE A 6 -6.39 48.33 -11.18
CA PHE A 6 -6.80 46.96 -11.52
C PHE A 6 -7.15 46.15 -10.26
N LEU A 7 -6.31 46.18 -9.22
CA LEU A 7 -6.57 45.52 -7.95
C LEU A 7 -7.84 46.05 -7.27
N GLN A 8 -8.06 47.37 -7.32
CA GLN A 8 -9.23 48.00 -6.71
C GLN A 8 -10.52 47.64 -7.47
N LYS A 9 -10.49 47.65 -8.81
CA LYS A 9 -11.63 47.27 -9.66
C LYS A 9 -12.00 45.79 -9.55
N ASN A 10 -11.02 44.92 -9.32
CA ASN A 10 -11.22 43.48 -9.18
C ASN A 10 -11.18 42.99 -7.73
N SER A 11 -11.22 43.91 -6.76
CA SER A 11 -10.98 43.63 -5.34
C SER A 11 -11.90 42.54 -4.78
N PHE A 12 -13.17 42.51 -5.21
CA PHE A 12 -14.10 41.46 -4.82
C PHE A 12 -13.68 40.08 -5.32
N VAL A 13 -13.39 39.96 -6.63
CA VAL A 13 -13.00 38.67 -7.25
C VAL A 13 -11.66 38.18 -6.69
N LEU A 14 -10.70 39.09 -6.54
CA LEU A 14 -9.40 38.79 -5.93
C LEU A 14 -9.53 38.41 -4.45
N GLY A 15 -10.43 39.08 -3.72
CA GLY A 15 -10.73 38.75 -2.33
C GLY A 15 -11.38 37.36 -2.21
N LEU A 16 -12.30 37.01 -3.10
CA LEU A 16 -12.91 35.69 -3.14
C LEU A 16 -11.88 34.60 -3.48
N LEU A 17 -11.04 34.83 -4.49
CA LEU A 17 -9.94 33.92 -4.84
C LEU A 17 -8.98 33.73 -3.65
N LEU A 18 -8.60 34.82 -2.99
CA LEU A 18 -7.76 34.77 -1.80
C LEU A 18 -8.43 33.97 -0.69
N ALA A 19 -9.72 34.18 -0.43
CA ALA A 19 -10.47 33.42 0.56
C ALA A 19 -10.48 31.92 0.25
N PHE A 20 -10.68 31.52 -1.01
CA PHE A 20 -10.60 30.12 -1.42
C PHE A 20 -9.21 29.52 -1.21
N VAL A 21 -8.16 30.21 -1.67
CA VAL A 21 -6.77 29.74 -1.54
C VAL A 21 -6.36 29.63 -0.07
N VAL A 22 -6.63 30.65 0.73
CA VAL A 22 -6.30 30.65 2.17
C VAL A 22 -7.10 29.57 2.89
N SER A 23 -8.38 29.38 2.56
CA SER A 23 -9.19 28.32 3.17
C SER A 23 -8.66 26.93 2.83
N ASP A 24 -8.32 26.67 1.56
CA ASP A 24 -7.76 25.37 1.18
C ASP A 24 -6.40 25.12 1.85
N LEU A 25 -5.54 26.14 1.96
CA LEU A 25 -4.27 26.04 2.68
C LEU A 25 -4.47 25.75 4.17
N LEU A 26 -5.42 26.43 4.84
CA LEU A 26 -5.74 26.19 6.24
C LEU A 26 -6.32 24.78 6.46
N VAL A 27 -7.21 24.32 5.58
CA VAL A 27 -7.77 22.96 5.64
C VAL A 27 -6.68 21.93 5.35
N SER A 28 -5.81 22.17 4.38
CA SER A 28 -4.68 21.29 4.06
C SER A 28 -3.68 21.21 5.20
N TRP A 29 -3.43 22.33 5.89
CA TRP A 29 -2.56 22.37 7.06
C TRP A 29 -3.17 21.61 8.25
N TRP A 30 -4.47 21.74 8.47
CA TRP A 30 -5.18 20.97 9.50
C TRP A 30 -5.27 19.47 9.15
N ASN A 31 -5.32 19.15 7.86
CA ASN A 31 -5.39 17.80 7.28
C ASN A 31 -6.46 16.91 7.96
N PRO A 32 -7.75 17.26 7.89
CA PRO A 32 -8.83 16.51 8.55
C PRO A 32 -8.91 15.04 8.14
N MET A 33 -8.50 14.69 6.92
CA MET A 33 -8.45 13.28 6.48
C MET A 33 -7.53 12.44 7.37
N ALA A 34 -6.44 13.03 7.84
CA ALA A 34 -5.57 12.42 8.84
C ALA A 34 -6.14 12.60 10.25
N SER A 35 -6.35 13.85 10.68
CA SER A 35 -6.61 14.17 12.09
C SER A 35 -8.00 13.77 12.61
N SER A 36 -8.96 13.47 11.74
CA SER A 36 -10.33 13.09 12.15
C SER A 36 -10.63 11.62 11.89
N ARG A 37 -11.28 10.97 12.86
CA ARG A 37 -11.85 9.62 12.70
C ARG A 37 -13.11 9.59 11.85
N ARG A 38 -13.68 10.76 11.50
CA ARG A 38 -14.93 10.85 10.73
C ARG A 38 -14.76 10.66 9.23
N PHE A 39 -13.54 10.59 8.72
CA PHE A 39 -13.30 10.38 7.30
C PHE A 39 -12.66 9.03 7.06
N TYR A 40 -13.02 8.43 5.92
CA TYR A 40 -12.38 7.21 5.42
C TYR A 40 -10.86 7.42 5.26
N LYS A 41 -10.09 6.36 5.45
CA LYS A 41 -8.63 6.36 5.27
C LYS A 41 -8.27 5.31 4.24
N ASN A 42 -7.42 5.65 3.27
CA ASN A 42 -6.80 4.64 2.42
C ASN A 42 -5.72 3.86 3.21
N ASP A 43 -5.24 2.75 2.66
CA ASP A 43 -4.41 1.81 3.43
C ASP A 43 -3.09 2.41 3.93
N PHE A 44 -2.46 3.29 3.16
CA PHE A 44 -1.28 4.04 3.62
C PHE A 44 -1.61 4.92 4.85
N THR A 45 -2.73 5.65 4.78
CA THR A 45 -3.19 6.49 5.90
C THR A 45 -3.60 5.66 7.10
N LYS A 46 -4.15 4.45 6.89
CA LYS A 46 -4.44 3.49 7.96
C LYS A 46 -3.15 3.01 8.65
N THR A 47 -2.09 2.71 7.90
CA THR A 47 -0.78 2.36 8.49
C THR A 47 -0.31 3.48 9.43
N LEU A 48 -0.29 4.73 8.96
CA LEU A 48 0.11 5.86 9.81
C LEU A 48 -0.79 5.99 11.04
N TYR A 49 -2.11 5.90 10.85
CA TYR A 49 -3.08 6.02 11.95
C TYR A 49 -2.85 4.96 13.05
N HIS A 50 -2.64 3.70 12.67
CA HIS A 50 -2.36 2.60 13.62
C HIS A 50 -1.01 2.73 14.31
N HIS A 51 -0.09 3.52 13.74
CA HIS A 51 1.24 3.78 14.27
C HIS A 51 1.38 5.16 14.90
N SER A 52 0.29 5.71 15.47
CA SER A 52 0.28 7.03 16.13
C SER A 52 0.81 8.16 15.24
N TRP A 53 0.54 8.06 13.93
CA TRP A 53 1.03 8.96 12.88
C TRP A 53 2.55 9.00 12.73
N SER A 54 3.26 7.97 13.20
CA SER A 54 4.69 7.81 12.91
C SER A 54 4.90 7.69 11.40
N GLN A 55 5.76 8.54 10.87
CA GLN A 55 6.20 8.52 9.47
C GLN A 55 7.60 7.92 9.34
N SER A 56 8.01 7.07 10.29
CA SER A 56 9.34 6.46 10.26
C SER A 56 9.39 5.13 11.00
N GLY A 57 10.27 4.23 10.55
CA GLY A 57 10.49 2.93 11.16
C GLY A 57 10.93 1.87 10.15
N PRO A 58 11.24 0.63 10.60
CA PRO A 58 11.45 -0.49 9.71
C PRO A 58 10.11 -0.92 9.08
N VAL A 59 10.12 -1.38 7.83
CA VAL A 59 8.88 -1.58 7.06
C VAL A 59 8.85 -2.94 6.36
N PHE A 60 7.68 -3.56 6.35
CA PHE A 60 7.30 -4.60 5.41
C PHE A 60 6.23 -4.04 4.46
N PHE A 61 6.66 -3.68 3.25
CA PHE A 61 5.81 -3.13 2.19
C PHE A 61 5.29 -4.22 1.27
N GLY A 62 4.07 -4.06 0.76
CA GLY A 62 3.57 -4.85 -0.36
C GLY A 62 2.11 -4.57 -0.64
N ASN A 63 1.43 -5.52 -1.25
CA ASN A 63 0.00 -5.41 -1.50
C ASN A 63 -0.85 -6.03 -0.39
N SER A 64 -2.14 -6.22 -0.66
CA SER A 64 -3.11 -6.83 0.26
C SER A 64 -2.71 -8.23 0.74
N SER A 65 -1.87 -8.95 0.00
CA SER A 65 -1.28 -10.23 0.45
C SER A 65 -0.35 -10.03 1.64
N VAL A 66 0.43 -8.93 1.70
CA VAL A 66 1.25 -8.59 2.89
C VAL A 66 0.36 -8.23 4.07
N THR A 67 -0.66 -7.39 3.85
CA THR A 67 -1.65 -7.02 4.87
C THR A 67 -2.37 -8.23 5.48
N GLY A 68 -2.74 -9.19 4.65
CA GLY A 68 -3.40 -10.42 5.10
C GLY A 68 -2.48 -11.37 5.85
N ALA A 69 -1.21 -11.45 5.45
CA ALA A 69 -0.29 -12.49 5.88
C ALA A 69 0.59 -12.10 7.09
N TYR A 70 1.06 -10.86 7.17
CA TYR A 70 2.01 -10.44 8.19
C TYR A 70 1.31 -9.80 9.40
N ILE A 71 1.60 -10.32 10.59
CA ILE A 71 0.93 -9.92 11.83
C ILE A 71 1.94 -9.22 12.74
N GLU A 72 1.96 -7.90 12.70
CA GLU A 72 2.93 -7.10 13.45
C GLU A 72 2.99 -7.46 14.94
N GLU A 73 1.84 -7.65 15.59
CA GLU A 73 1.78 -7.88 17.04
C GLU A 73 2.31 -9.26 17.44
N LYS A 74 2.44 -10.18 16.47
CA LYS A 74 3.02 -11.52 16.68
C LYS A 74 4.44 -11.64 16.14
N SER A 75 4.92 -10.61 15.43
CA SER A 75 6.25 -10.58 14.82
C SER A 75 7.32 -10.21 15.84
N ALA A 76 8.44 -10.92 15.81
CA ALA A 76 9.64 -10.59 16.57
C ALA A 76 10.50 -9.52 15.85
N ALA A 77 10.37 -9.39 14.52
CA ALA A 77 11.09 -8.37 13.75
C ALA A 77 10.49 -6.96 13.93
N HIS A 78 9.24 -6.86 14.39
CA HIS A 78 8.53 -5.59 14.65
C HIS A 78 8.57 -4.60 13.47
N LEU A 79 8.55 -5.12 12.23
CA LEU A 79 8.37 -4.30 11.04
C LEU A 79 6.97 -3.70 11.01
N VAL A 80 6.85 -2.46 10.55
CA VAL A 80 5.57 -1.82 10.24
C VAL A 80 5.02 -2.42 8.96
N GLU A 81 3.82 -3.00 9.02
CA GLU A 81 3.04 -3.51 7.91
C GLU A 81 2.50 -2.34 7.07
N MET A 82 3.15 -2.14 5.94
CA MET A 82 2.78 -1.14 4.94
C MET A 82 2.27 -1.83 3.67
N GLY A 83 1.34 -2.74 3.84
CA GLY A 83 0.54 -3.27 2.75
C GLY A 83 -0.51 -2.26 2.29
N LEU A 84 -0.68 -2.18 0.98
CA LEU A 84 -1.69 -1.37 0.30
C LEU A 84 -2.61 -2.29 -0.49
N SER A 85 -3.85 -1.90 -0.80
CA SER A 85 -4.79 -2.74 -1.57
C SER A 85 -4.15 -3.44 -2.78
N TYR A 86 -3.33 -2.72 -3.57
CA TYR A 86 -2.56 -3.26 -4.70
C TYR A 86 -1.04 -3.15 -4.55
N GLY A 87 -0.55 -2.15 -3.81
CA GLY A 87 0.85 -2.04 -3.36
C GLY A 87 1.91 -2.33 -4.40
N LYS A 88 1.98 -1.53 -5.46
CA LYS A 88 2.97 -1.71 -6.52
C LYS A 88 4.34 -1.15 -6.12
N LEU A 89 5.40 -1.58 -6.79
CA LEU A 89 6.74 -1.01 -6.52
C LEU A 89 6.84 0.45 -6.93
N THR A 90 6.07 0.90 -7.93
CA THR A 90 5.95 2.33 -8.24
C THR A 90 5.34 3.13 -7.09
N ASP A 91 4.41 2.56 -6.31
CA ASP A 91 3.86 3.22 -5.13
C ASP A 91 4.93 3.36 -4.04
N LEU A 92 5.71 2.31 -3.77
CA LEU A 92 6.83 2.39 -2.82
C LEU A 92 7.89 3.40 -3.26
N GLN A 93 8.24 3.42 -4.55
CA GLN A 93 9.15 4.41 -5.11
C GLN A 93 8.64 5.83 -4.83
N ASP A 94 7.36 6.12 -5.06
CA ASP A 94 6.80 7.45 -4.81
C ASP A 94 6.72 7.81 -3.33
N ILE A 95 6.41 6.84 -2.45
CA ILE A 95 6.46 7.03 -0.99
C ILE A 95 7.86 7.47 -0.55
N LEU A 96 8.89 6.78 -1.03
CA LEU A 96 10.30 7.06 -0.69
C LEU A 96 10.77 8.39 -1.31
N LYS A 97 10.48 8.61 -2.59
CA LYS A 97 10.89 9.80 -3.34
C LYS A 97 10.29 11.08 -2.78
N HIS A 98 9.02 11.04 -2.35
CA HIS A 98 8.35 12.18 -1.75
C HIS A 98 8.52 12.27 -0.22
N ASN A 99 9.35 11.40 0.37
CA ASN A 99 9.62 11.36 1.80
C ASN A 99 8.33 11.27 2.65
N LEU A 100 7.34 10.53 2.15
CA LEU A 100 6.05 10.33 2.85
C LEU A 100 6.20 9.37 4.03
N TYR A 101 7.22 8.52 4.00
CA TYR A 101 7.64 7.67 5.09
C TYR A 101 9.16 7.44 5.06
N GLN A 102 9.81 7.59 6.21
CA GLN A 102 11.26 7.47 6.38
C GLN A 102 11.58 6.06 6.88
N VAL A 103 11.89 5.16 5.95
CA VAL A 103 12.26 3.79 6.30
C VAL A 103 13.58 3.79 7.08
N GLN A 104 13.61 3.10 8.21
CA GLN A 104 14.78 3.02 9.08
C GLN A 104 15.28 1.59 9.17
N LYS A 105 16.59 1.40 8.96
CA LYS A 105 17.33 0.13 9.09
C LYS A 105 16.94 -0.96 8.10
N GLU A 106 15.66 -1.25 7.96
CA GLU A 106 15.14 -2.44 7.27
C GLU A 106 13.95 -2.11 6.38
N LEU A 107 14.06 -2.56 5.13
CA LEU A 107 12.98 -2.52 4.14
C LEU A 107 12.76 -3.94 3.61
N VAL A 108 11.63 -4.54 3.97
CA VAL A 108 11.19 -5.83 3.41
C VAL A 108 10.10 -5.56 2.39
N ILE A 109 10.19 -6.18 1.22
CA ILE A 109 9.22 -6.04 0.14
C ILE A 109 8.59 -7.40 -0.14
N GLY A 110 7.27 -7.46 -0.08
CA GLY A 110 6.49 -8.62 -0.50
C GLY A 110 6.06 -8.45 -1.96
N ILE A 111 6.49 -9.37 -2.82
CA ILE A 111 6.10 -9.41 -4.23
C ILE A 111 5.22 -10.63 -4.44
N ASP A 112 3.96 -10.41 -4.82
CA ASP A 112 3.07 -11.46 -5.31
C ASP A 112 2.85 -11.34 -6.83
N VAL A 113 1.94 -12.15 -7.37
CA VAL A 113 1.60 -12.14 -8.80
C VAL A 113 0.97 -10.83 -9.29
N HIS A 114 0.45 -9.98 -8.40
CA HIS A 114 -0.20 -8.71 -8.75
C HIS A 114 0.72 -7.50 -8.62
N THR A 115 1.66 -7.55 -7.67
CA THR A 115 2.50 -6.43 -7.20
C THR A 115 3.24 -5.72 -8.33
N MET A 116 3.59 -6.46 -9.39
CA MET A 116 4.38 -5.94 -10.50
C MET A 116 3.55 -5.48 -11.71
N LEU A 117 2.24 -5.73 -11.73
CA LEU A 117 1.39 -5.43 -12.90
C LEU A 117 1.24 -3.91 -13.11
N ASP A 118 1.78 -3.37 -14.19
CA ASP A 118 1.71 -1.93 -14.45
C ASP A 118 0.27 -1.45 -14.68
N SER A 119 -0.53 -2.26 -15.37
CA SER A 119 -1.93 -1.99 -15.73
C SER A 119 -2.91 -2.04 -14.56
N LEU A 120 -2.50 -2.57 -13.41
CA LEU A 120 -3.33 -2.64 -12.23
C LEU A 120 -3.42 -1.25 -11.59
N GLU A 121 -4.59 -0.61 -11.70
CA GLU A 121 -4.84 0.69 -11.08
C GLU A 121 -4.80 0.57 -9.56
N THR A 122 -4.13 1.51 -8.90
CA THR A 122 -4.00 1.57 -7.44
C THR A 122 -5.03 2.57 -6.89
N ASP A 123 -5.15 2.73 -5.57
CA ASP A 123 -6.12 3.66 -4.99
C ASP A 123 -5.77 5.11 -5.42
N PRO A 124 -6.62 5.77 -6.22
CA PRO A 124 -6.30 7.11 -6.77
C PRO A 124 -6.26 8.19 -5.68
N THR A 125 -6.65 7.87 -4.44
CA THR A 125 -6.64 8.80 -3.31
C THR A 125 -5.31 8.84 -2.56
N TYR A 126 -4.33 8.01 -2.96
CA TYR A 126 -2.99 8.07 -2.37
C TYR A 126 -2.35 9.45 -2.60
N GLN A 127 -1.59 9.89 -1.59
CA GLN A 127 -1.06 11.25 -1.54
C GLN A 127 -0.08 11.54 -2.69
N TRP A 128 0.65 10.53 -3.17
CA TRP A 128 1.60 10.69 -4.27
C TRP A 128 0.95 10.89 -5.65
N PHE A 129 -0.35 10.57 -5.79
CA PHE A 129 -1.08 10.89 -7.02
C PHE A 129 -1.65 12.29 -7.05
N LYS A 130 -1.63 13.02 -5.92
CA LYS A 130 -2.17 14.37 -5.84
C LYS A 130 -1.25 15.35 -6.58
N PRO A 131 -1.70 16.00 -7.67
CA PRO A 131 -0.96 17.09 -8.29
C PRO A 131 -0.82 18.27 -7.31
N VAL A 132 0.34 18.94 -7.32
CA VAL A 132 0.63 20.06 -6.41
C VAL A 132 -0.36 21.23 -6.51
N TYR A 133 -1.00 21.40 -7.67
CA TYR A 133 -1.98 22.45 -7.92
C TYR A 133 -3.41 22.05 -7.52
N GLN A 134 -3.64 20.78 -7.19
CA GLN A 134 -4.99 20.30 -6.89
C GLN A 134 -5.37 20.70 -5.45
N PRO A 135 -6.50 21.42 -5.26
CA PRO A 135 -6.95 21.82 -3.93
C PRO A 135 -7.20 20.59 -3.04
N TYR A 136 -6.85 20.71 -1.76
CA TYR A 136 -7.05 19.64 -0.77
C TYR A 136 -8.50 19.15 -0.73
N VAL A 137 -9.47 20.07 -0.69
CA VAL A 137 -10.89 19.72 -0.64
C VAL A 137 -11.32 18.96 -1.91
N TYR A 138 -10.75 19.31 -3.07
CA TYR A 138 -11.07 18.63 -4.32
C TYR A 138 -10.43 17.24 -4.41
N THR A 139 -9.21 17.06 -3.88
CA THR A 139 -8.56 15.74 -3.77
C THR A 139 -9.40 14.75 -2.98
N TYR A 140 -9.97 15.16 -1.86
CA TYR A 140 -10.75 14.28 -0.98
C TYR A 140 -12.25 14.45 -1.12
N ARG A 141 -12.73 15.04 -2.22
CA ARG A 141 -14.14 15.43 -2.42
C ARG A 141 -15.12 14.28 -2.23
N ASP A 142 -14.76 13.07 -2.68
CA ASP A 142 -15.62 11.90 -2.57
C ASP A 142 -15.74 11.46 -1.10
N TYR A 143 -14.64 11.46 -0.36
CA TYR A 143 -14.66 11.16 1.08
C TYR A 143 -15.41 12.22 1.90
N PHE A 144 -15.29 13.50 1.53
CA PHE A 144 -16.09 14.57 2.12
C PHE A 144 -17.58 14.41 1.81
N ARG A 145 -17.93 14.10 0.55
CA ARG A 145 -19.32 13.84 0.15
C ARG A 145 -19.88 12.66 0.94
N ASP A 146 -19.21 11.53 0.91
CA ASP A 146 -19.69 10.30 1.55
C ASP A 146 -19.87 10.49 3.07
N SER A 147 -18.92 11.17 3.72
CA SER A 147 -19.01 11.49 5.15
C SER A 147 -20.14 12.50 5.44
N GLY A 148 -20.38 13.46 4.54
CA GLY A 148 -21.48 14.42 4.63
C GLY A 148 -22.84 13.77 4.44
N GLU A 149 -22.97 12.84 3.49
CA GLU A 149 -24.18 12.06 3.25
C GLU A 149 -24.51 11.16 4.45
N GLU A 150 -23.52 10.45 5.00
CA GLU A 150 -23.72 9.63 6.18
C GLU A 150 -24.04 10.48 7.42
N PHE A 151 -23.39 11.65 7.58
CA PHE A 151 -23.74 12.60 8.63
C PHE A 151 -25.22 13.05 8.52
N ALA A 152 -25.68 13.41 7.31
CA ALA A 152 -27.07 13.80 7.08
C ALA A 152 -28.04 12.65 7.38
N LYS A 153 -27.74 11.42 6.95
CA LYS A 153 -28.54 10.22 7.26
C LYS A 153 -28.62 9.94 8.75
N ASN A 154 -27.53 10.11 9.49
CA ASN A 154 -27.50 9.90 10.95
C ASN A 154 -28.25 11.01 11.68
N LEU A 155 -28.15 12.27 11.22
CA LEU A 155 -28.92 13.38 11.76
C LEU A 155 -30.43 13.14 11.62
N LEU A 156 -30.89 12.63 10.47
CA LEU A 156 -32.29 12.22 10.25
C LEU A 156 -32.76 11.11 11.21
N LYS A 157 -31.82 10.31 11.74
CA LYS A 157 -32.08 9.26 12.74
C LYS A 157 -31.88 9.74 14.18
N GLY A 158 -31.61 11.03 14.40
CA GLY A 158 -31.38 11.62 15.72
C GLY A 158 -30.01 11.30 16.33
N SER A 159 -29.03 10.90 15.52
CA SER A 159 -27.68 10.54 15.99
C SER A 159 -26.60 11.44 15.35
N LEU A 160 -25.65 11.88 16.17
CA LEU A 160 -24.40 12.52 15.70
C LEU A 160 -23.23 11.52 15.66
N ALA A 161 -23.47 10.26 16.05
CA ALA A 161 -22.46 9.23 16.04
C ALA A 161 -22.27 8.73 14.61
N TYR A 162 -21.17 9.16 13.99
CA TYR A 162 -20.67 8.62 12.73
C TYR A 162 -19.22 8.21 12.92
N GLU A 163 -18.97 6.91 12.74
CA GLU A 163 -17.65 6.38 12.47
C GLU A 163 -17.71 5.68 11.10
N PRO A 164 -16.75 5.95 10.19
CA PRO A 164 -16.63 5.23 8.94
C PRO A 164 -16.49 3.74 9.22
N ARG A 165 -17.15 2.90 8.42
CA ARG A 165 -17.18 1.44 8.62
C ARG A 165 -15.82 0.73 8.45
N TRP A 166 -14.78 1.44 8.01
CA TRP A 166 -13.53 0.84 7.51
C TRP A 166 -12.30 1.67 7.94
N ILE A 167 -12.09 1.83 9.26
CA ILE A 167 -10.86 2.44 9.79
C ILE A 167 -9.68 1.46 9.77
N ASP A 168 -9.98 0.17 9.74
CA ASP A 168 -9.00 -0.91 9.73
C ASP A 168 -8.72 -1.42 8.32
N LYS A 169 -7.58 -2.08 8.16
CA LYS A 169 -7.22 -2.75 6.91
C LYS A 169 -8.04 -4.03 6.75
N GLU A 170 -8.27 -4.45 5.50
CA GLU A 170 -9.01 -5.67 5.22
C GLU A 170 -8.19 -6.90 5.61
N LEU A 171 -8.82 -7.80 6.37
CA LEU A 171 -8.23 -9.05 6.83
C LEU A 171 -9.09 -10.22 6.31
N TYR A 172 -8.48 -11.39 6.21
CA TYR A 172 -9.03 -12.51 5.45
C TYR A 172 -9.29 -13.73 6.35
N PRO A 173 -10.43 -13.80 7.06
CA PRO A 173 -10.76 -14.94 7.92
C PRO A 173 -11.30 -16.12 7.12
N GLY A 174 -10.95 -17.33 7.57
CA GLY A 174 -11.43 -18.59 7.00
C GLY A 174 -11.02 -18.81 5.54
N ARG A 175 -11.56 -19.87 4.91
CA ARG A 175 -11.31 -20.22 3.50
C ARG A 175 -12.57 -20.02 2.66
N LYS A 176 -12.42 -19.45 1.47
CA LYS A 176 -13.50 -19.38 0.47
C LYS A 176 -13.75 -20.75 -0.16
N ASP A 177 -14.99 -20.98 -0.57
CA ASP A 177 -15.37 -22.23 -1.24
C ASP A 177 -14.72 -22.36 -2.63
N ASN A 178 -14.61 -23.58 -3.11
CA ASN A 178 -13.93 -23.87 -4.37
C ASN A 178 -14.61 -23.23 -5.59
N THR A 179 -15.92 -22.96 -5.54
CA THR A 179 -16.63 -22.28 -6.63
C THR A 179 -16.21 -20.81 -6.71
N PHE A 180 -16.13 -20.13 -5.57
CA PHE A 180 -15.59 -18.78 -5.49
C PHE A 180 -14.14 -18.72 -5.98
N LEU A 181 -13.28 -19.62 -5.50
CA LEU A 181 -11.87 -19.66 -5.88
C LEU A 181 -11.69 -19.89 -7.39
N LYS A 182 -12.46 -20.83 -7.97
CA LYS A 182 -12.43 -21.10 -9.40
C LYS A 182 -12.89 -19.88 -10.21
N SER A 183 -13.97 -19.22 -9.79
CA SER A 183 -14.44 -17.98 -10.43
C SER A 183 -13.40 -16.86 -10.36
N LYS A 184 -12.65 -16.74 -9.24
CA LYS A 184 -11.58 -15.75 -9.10
C LYS A 184 -10.41 -16.06 -10.01
N TRP A 185 -10.05 -17.32 -10.15
CA TRP A 185 -8.99 -17.74 -11.07
C TRP A 185 -9.38 -17.42 -12.52
N ASP A 186 -10.62 -17.75 -12.91
CA ASP A 186 -11.09 -17.52 -14.27
C ASP A 186 -11.17 -16.00 -14.61
N ASP A 187 -11.61 -15.16 -13.67
CA ASP A 187 -11.58 -13.70 -13.84
C ASP A 187 -10.14 -13.19 -13.96
N TYR A 188 -9.25 -13.69 -13.10
CA TYR A 188 -7.86 -13.29 -13.09
C TYR A 188 -7.16 -13.65 -14.42
N ASP A 189 -7.29 -14.89 -14.87
CA ASP A 189 -6.68 -15.36 -16.12
C ASP A 189 -7.22 -14.60 -17.34
N LYS A 190 -8.53 -14.33 -17.35
CA LYS A 190 -9.14 -13.49 -18.39
C LYS A 190 -8.54 -12.08 -18.44
N ARG A 191 -8.22 -11.48 -17.29
CA ARG A 191 -7.73 -10.10 -17.20
C ARG A 191 -6.23 -10.00 -17.42
N PHE A 192 -5.47 -10.98 -16.96
CA PHE A 192 -4.01 -10.89 -16.84
C PHE A 192 -3.24 -12.06 -17.47
N GLY A 193 -3.91 -13.12 -17.91
CA GLY A 193 -3.27 -14.32 -18.46
C GLY A 193 -2.46 -14.07 -19.74
N SER A 194 -2.77 -12.99 -20.47
CA SER A 194 -2.03 -12.58 -21.67
C SER A 194 -0.88 -11.60 -21.41
N MET A 195 -0.61 -11.24 -20.15
CA MET A 195 0.45 -10.28 -19.80
C MET A 195 1.82 -10.87 -20.09
N THR A 196 2.77 -10.00 -20.39
CA THR A 196 4.17 -10.32 -20.72
C THR A 196 5.11 -9.41 -19.95
N LEU A 197 6.43 -9.68 -19.94
CA LEU A 197 7.42 -8.82 -19.28
C LEU A 197 7.31 -7.31 -19.61
N LYS A 198 6.77 -6.95 -20.78
CA LYS A 198 6.55 -5.54 -21.17
C LYS A 198 5.52 -4.84 -20.27
N ASP A 199 4.57 -5.57 -19.72
CA ASP A 199 3.47 -5.09 -18.88
C ASP A 199 3.88 -4.93 -17.41
N PHE A 200 5.16 -5.15 -17.09
CA PHE A 200 5.76 -4.99 -15.77
C PHE A 200 6.94 -4.00 -15.79
N LYS A 201 7.15 -3.30 -16.91
CA LYS A 201 8.35 -2.48 -17.16
C LYS A 201 8.50 -1.35 -16.13
N ALA A 202 7.41 -0.68 -15.77
CA ALA A 202 7.46 0.42 -14.81
C ALA A 202 7.85 -0.10 -13.42
N ASN A 203 7.23 -1.21 -12.97
CA ASN A 203 7.57 -1.82 -11.69
C ASN A 203 8.99 -2.43 -11.66
N LEU A 204 9.47 -3.02 -12.75
CA LEU A 204 10.86 -3.47 -12.87
C LEU A 204 11.86 -2.31 -12.83
N THR A 205 11.48 -1.16 -13.39
CA THR A 205 12.29 0.07 -13.29
C THR A 205 12.28 0.60 -11.85
N ALA A 206 11.12 0.60 -11.20
CA ALA A 206 10.96 1.00 -9.81
C ALA A 206 11.77 0.08 -8.87
N LEU A 207 11.80 -1.24 -9.11
CA LEU A 207 12.62 -2.18 -8.33
C LEU A 207 14.09 -1.78 -8.34
N ASN A 208 14.67 -1.56 -9.52
CA ASN A 208 16.07 -1.11 -9.63
C ASN A 208 16.29 0.23 -8.92
N TRP A 209 15.33 1.17 -9.02
CA TRP A 209 15.41 2.43 -8.31
C TRP A 209 15.40 2.24 -6.77
N ILE A 210 14.53 1.36 -6.26
CA ILE A 210 14.42 1.06 -4.83
C ILE A 210 15.70 0.35 -4.32
N ILE A 211 16.27 -0.54 -5.12
CA ILE A 211 17.56 -1.18 -4.81
C ILE A 211 18.65 -0.11 -4.62
N ASN A 212 18.77 0.82 -5.56
CA ASN A 212 19.76 1.90 -5.47
C ASN A 212 19.48 2.83 -4.28
N TYR A 213 18.20 3.19 -4.07
CA TYR A 213 17.80 4.00 -2.93
C TYR A 213 18.16 3.31 -1.61
N ALA A 214 17.93 2.01 -1.48
CA ALA A 214 18.27 1.26 -0.28
C ALA A 214 19.79 1.25 -0.03
N ASP A 215 20.61 1.09 -1.07
CA ASP A 215 22.07 1.16 -0.95
C ASP A 215 22.55 2.56 -0.53
N GLU A 216 22.07 3.62 -1.20
CA GLU A 216 22.38 5.02 -0.90
C GLU A 216 22.02 5.40 0.54
N HIS A 217 20.90 4.86 1.05
CA HIS A 217 20.39 5.12 2.40
C HIS A 217 20.79 4.04 3.43
N GLN A 218 21.66 3.10 3.06
CA GLN A 218 22.15 2.01 3.92
C GLN A 218 21.02 1.18 4.58
N LEU A 219 19.93 0.97 3.84
CA LEU A 219 18.82 0.14 4.25
C LEU A 219 19.14 -1.33 3.97
N SER A 220 18.87 -2.19 4.94
CA SER A 220 18.90 -3.64 4.74
C SER A 220 17.65 -4.05 3.97
N LEU A 221 17.75 -4.01 2.64
CA LEU A 221 16.70 -4.43 1.71
C LEU A 221 16.60 -5.96 1.67
N ARG A 222 15.38 -6.48 1.79
CA ARG A 222 15.02 -7.89 1.62
C ARG A 222 13.77 -8.02 0.76
N VAL A 223 13.65 -9.13 0.02
CA VAL A 223 12.47 -9.41 -0.80
C VAL A 223 11.89 -10.78 -0.45
N ILE A 224 10.57 -10.86 -0.43
CA ILE A 224 9.83 -12.10 -0.21
C ILE A 224 8.87 -12.31 -1.39
N TRP A 225 8.99 -13.44 -2.08
CA TRP A 225 7.93 -13.89 -2.97
C TRP A 225 6.78 -14.42 -2.13
N MET A 226 5.66 -13.70 -2.20
CA MET A 226 4.50 -13.98 -1.38
C MET A 226 3.80 -15.28 -1.82
N PRO A 227 3.10 -15.95 -0.89
CA PRO A 227 2.40 -17.20 -1.17
C PRO A 227 1.35 -17.11 -2.28
N TRP A 228 1.26 -18.17 -3.08
CA TRP A 228 0.23 -18.42 -4.07
C TRP A 228 -0.42 -19.77 -3.79
N ASN A 229 -1.74 -19.84 -3.93
CA ASN A 229 -2.48 -21.07 -3.70
C ASN A 229 -2.18 -22.10 -4.80
N LYS A 230 -1.31 -23.07 -4.48
CA LYS A 230 -0.81 -24.10 -5.40
C LYS A 230 -1.86 -25.09 -5.92
N ASP A 231 -3.11 -25.04 -5.46
CA ASP A 231 -4.24 -25.73 -6.12
C ASP A 231 -4.56 -25.12 -7.50
N TYR A 232 -4.03 -23.93 -7.80
CA TYR A 232 -4.22 -23.21 -9.04
C TYR A 232 -2.89 -23.08 -9.78
N ALA A 233 -2.96 -23.16 -11.11
CA ALA A 233 -1.81 -22.95 -11.97
C ALA A 233 -1.23 -21.54 -11.75
N ASP A 234 0.06 -21.40 -11.98
CA ASP A 234 0.67 -20.08 -12.01
C ASP A 234 0.15 -19.29 -13.20
N PRO A 235 -0.06 -17.97 -13.05
CA PRO A 235 -0.24 -17.08 -14.18
C PRO A 235 0.91 -17.26 -15.19
N PRO A 236 0.64 -17.30 -16.52
CA PRO A 236 1.65 -17.66 -17.52
C PRO A 236 2.93 -16.83 -17.50
N TYR A 237 2.86 -15.59 -17.02
CA TYR A 237 3.99 -14.68 -16.95
C TYR A 237 4.88 -14.87 -15.72
N VAL A 238 4.41 -15.53 -14.65
CA VAL A 238 5.09 -15.59 -13.34
C VAL A 238 6.52 -16.11 -13.47
N THR A 239 6.72 -17.17 -14.25
CA THR A 239 8.06 -17.75 -14.43
C THR A 239 9.04 -16.72 -14.99
N SER A 240 8.64 -16.01 -16.06
CA SER A 240 9.49 -15.00 -16.70
C SER A 240 9.70 -13.77 -15.81
N LEU A 241 8.66 -13.34 -15.09
CA LEU A 241 8.71 -12.20 -14.17
C LEU A 241 9.65 -12.50 -13.00
N LYS A 242 9.51 -13.67 -12.38
CA LYS A 242 10.32 -14.11 -11.26
C LYS A 242 11.79 -14.24 -11.62
N GLN A 243 12.09 -14.79 -12.81
CA GLN A 243 13.45 -14.83 -13.34
C GLN A 243 14.06 -13.43 -13.47
N GLU A 244 13.33 -12.48 -14.04
CA GLU A 244 13.85 -11.12 -14.25
C GLU A 244 14.00 -10.34 -12.93
N VAL A 245 13.05 -10.46 -12.01
CA VAL A 245 13.15 -9.85 -10.67
C VAL A 245 14.32 -10.45 -9.90
N ASN A 246 14.44 -11.78 -9.84
CA ASN A 246 15.55 -12.43 -9.13
C ASN A 246 16.90 -12.05 -9.74
N ARG A 247 17.01 -11.92 -11.07
CA ARG A 247 18.23 -11.45 -11.72
C ARG A 247 18.67 -10.07 -11.21
N GLN A 248 17.74 -9.13 -11.00
CA GLN A 248 18.04 -7.81 -10.47
C GLN A 248 18.45 -7.86 -8.99
N LEU A 249 17.74 -8.67 -8.19
CA LEU A 249 18.02 -8.84 -6.76
C LEU A 249 19.37 -9.52 -6.51
N GLU A 250 19.68 -10.58 -7.26
CA GLU A 250 20.96 -11.29 -7.20
C GLU A 250 22.12 -10.40 -7.60
N ALA A 251 21.97 -9.60 -8.67
CA ALA A 251 22.99 -8.64 -9.09
C ALA A 251 23.32 -7.60 -8.01
N ALA A 252 22.36 -7.27 -7.14
CA ALA A 252 22.51 -6.37 -6.01
C ALA A 252 22.77 -7.07 -4.67
N ASN A 253 22.94 -8.40 -4.66
CA ASN A 253 23.08 -9.23 -3.45
C ASN A 253 21.94 -9.04 -2.42
N VAL A 254 20.72 -8.77 -2.89
CA VAL A 254 19.54 -8.60 -2.03
C VAL A 254 19.02 -9.98 -1.60
N PRO A 255 18.97 -10.27 -0.28
CA PRO A 255 18.41 -11.53 0.21
C PRO A 255 16.95 -11.69 -0.22
N THR A 256 16.65 -12.86 -0.81
CA THR A 256 15.32 -13.18 -1.31
C THR A 256 14.82 -14.47 -0.68
N LEU A 257 13.61 -14.44 -0.11
CA LEU A 257 12.89 -15.61 0.38
C LEU A 257 11.77 -15.96 -0.59
N ASP A 258 11.69 -17.22 -1.00
CA ASP A 258 10.65 -17.69 -1.91
C ASP A 258 9.63 -18.57 -1.18
N LEU A 259 8.43 -18.02 -0.93
CA LEU A 259 7.35 -18.74 -0.25
C LEU A 259 6.17 -19.06 -1.16
N MET A 260 6.30 -18.82 -2.47
CA MET A 260 5.19 -18.82 -3.42
C MET A 260 4.41 -20.14 -3.44
N HIS A 261 5.07 -21.29 -3.27
CA HIS A 261 4.41 -22.61 -3.29
C HIS A 261 4.62 -23.43 -2.01
N THR A 262 5.02 -22.79 -0.92
CA THR A 262 5.39 -23.46 0.33
C THR A 262 4.16 -23.95 1.10
N TYR A 263 3.09 -23.17 1.11
CA TYR A 263 1.93 -23.43 1.96
C TYR A 263 0.94 -24.42 1.36
N ASP A 264 0.31 -25.20 2.23
CA ASP A 264 -0.85 -26.01 1.87
C ASP A 264 -2.06 -25.11 1.59
N PRO A 265 -2.90 -25.43 0.58
CA PRO A 265 -4.10 -24.67 0.25
C PRO A 265 -5.03 -24.42 1.44
N ARG A 266 -5.05 -25.29 2.46
CA ARG A 266 -5.88 -25.09 3.67
C ARG A 266 -5.54 -23.80 4.42
N TYR A 267 -4.32 -23.28 4.26
CA TYR A 267 -3.87 -22.05 4.90
C TYR A 267 -4.26 -20.79 4.14
N PHE A 268 -4.87 -20.91 2.96
CA PHE A 268 -5.32 -19.78 2.17
C PHE A 268 -6.77 -19.42 2.45
N HIS A 269 -7.04 -18.13 2.45
CA HIS A 269 -8.38 -17.58 2.33
C HIS A 269 -8.87 -17.66 0.88
N ASP A 270 -8.03 -17.19 -0.05
CA ASP A 270 -8.31 -17.19 -1.48
C ASP A 270 -7.13 -17.69 -2.37
N LEU A 271 -6.86 -17.04 -3.50
CA LEU A 271 -5.76 -17.39 -4.39
C LEU A 271 -4.40 -16.87 -3.88
N VAL A 272 -4.39 -15.73 -3.19
CA VAL A 272 -3.15 -15.03 -2.77
C VAL A 272 -3.13 -14.70 -1.28
N HIS A 273 -4.29 -14.56 -0.65
CA HIS A 273 -4.38 -14.21 0.75
C HIS A 273 -4.30 -15.46 1.63
N LEU A 274 -3.38 -15.46 2.59
CA LEU A 274 -3.40 -16.42 3.68
C LEU A 274 -4.56 -16.12 4.64
N ASN A 275 -5.14 -17.17 5.22
CA ASN A 275 -6.19 -16.99 6.21
C ASN A 275 -5.62 -16.46 7.53
N ARG A 276 -6.43 -15.70 8.26
CA ARG A 276 -6.00 -14.97 9.47
C ARG A 276 -5.69 -15.91 10.63
N GLU A 277 -6.33 -17.08 10.66
CA GLU A 277 -6.33 -18.01 11.79
C GLU A 277 -5.09 -18.90 11.85
N GLU A 278 -4.67 -19.47 10.71
CA GLU A 278 -3.59 -20.47 10.63
C GLU A 278 -2.47 -20.03 9.69
N GLY A 279 -2.80 -19.53 8.50
CA GLY A 279 -1.83 -19.18 7.46
C GLY A 279 -0.97 -17.99 7.85
N ALA A 280 -1.59 -16.86 8.19
CA ALA A 280 -0.89 -15.63 8.55
C ALA A 280 0.04 -15.79 9.78
N PRO A 281 -0.36 -16.48 10.87
CA PRO A 281 0.57 -16.77 11.98
C PRO A 281 1.78 -17.62 11.57
N LEU A 282 1.57 -18.61 10.71
CA LEU A 282 2.66 -19.46 10.22
C LEU A 282 3.64 -18.65 9.37
N PHE A 283 3.12 -17.86 8.42
CA PHE A 283 3.91 -16.96 7.59
C PHE A 283 4.72 -15.97 8.41
N THR A 284 4.09 -15.29 9.37
CA THR A 284 4.77 -14.33 10.25
C THR A 284 5.97 -14.97 10.96
N LYS A 285 5.78 -16.18 11.50
CA LYS A 285 6.85 -16.93 12.18
C LYS A 285 8.00 -17.32 11.23
N GLU A 286 7.69 -17.72 10.00
CA GLU A 286 8.70 -18.08 9.00
C GLU A 286 9.49 -16.87 8.52
N VAL A 287 8.82 -15.73 8.31
CA VAL A 287 9.47 -14.45 8.00
C VAL A 287 10.41 -14.05 9.13
N ASP A 288 9.95 -14.08 10.38
CA ASP A 288 10.80 -13.77 11.54
C ASP A 288 12.04 -14.66 11.62
N ALA A 289 11.86 -15.97 11.45
CA ALA A 289 12.96 -16.92 11.49
C ALA A 289 13.98 -16.65 10.37
N TRP A 290 13.50 -16.33 9.17
CA TRP A 290 14.35 -15.98 8.04
C TRP A 290 15.09 -14.66 8.27
N LEU A 291 14.39 -13.59 8.68
CA LEU A 291 15.02 -12.29 8.96
C LEU A 291 16.11 -12.41 10.03
N LYS A 292 15.82 -13.16 11.10
CA LYS A 292 16.79 -13.46 12.16
C LYS A 292 18.00 -14.24 11.64
N SER A 293 17.82 -15.15 10.68
CA SER A 293 18.94 -15.90 10.09
C SER A 293 19.91 -15.03 9.29
N LEU A 294 19.47 -13.84 8.86
CA LEU A 294 20.27 -12.88 8.12
C LEU A 294 21.02 -11.90 9.03
N GLU A 295 20.71 -11.86 10.34
CA GLU A 295 21.44 -11.03 11.28
C GLU A 295 22.89 -11.50 11.38
N LYS A 296 23.84 -10.57 11.19
CA LYS A 296 25.26 -10.88 11.39
C LYS A 296 25.47 -11.22 12.88
N PRO A 297 26.28 -12.24 13.22
CA PRO A 297 26.60 -12.53 14.60
C PRO A 297 27.15 -11.27 15.27
N SER A 298 26.56 -10.86 16.39
CA SER A 298 27.12 -9.79 17.22
C SER A 298 28.55 -10.19 17.59
N ARG A 299 29.54 -9.39 17.22
CA ARG A 299 30.89 -9.55 17.73
C ARG A 299 30.82 -9.36 19.25
N SER A 300 30.90 -10.48 19.97
CA SER A 300 31.13 -10.57 21.41
C SER A 300 32.50 -10.01 21.77
#